data_AF-A0A6C0BTJ4-F1
#
_entry.id   AF-A0A6C0BTJ4-F1
#
_cell.length_a   1.000
_cell.length_b   1.000
_cell.length_c   1.000
_cell.angle_alpha   90.00
_cell.angle_beta   90.00
_cell.angle_gamma   90.00
#
_symmetry.space_group_name_H-M   'P 1'
#
loop_
_entity.id
_entity.type
_entity.pdbx_description
1 polymer ?
#
loop_
_entity_poly.entity_id
_entity_poly.type
_entity_poly.pdbx_seq_one_letter_code
_entity_poly.pdbx_strand_id
1 'polypeptide(L)'
;MMKNLIYNNIRMLKRLNKLEKQYGGAIPFSAMKRSGSMKKDGGKTLKKSKKRSTKKTKHKKRSISPGRVHRKITKKTRRSKKKTQQKKSKQCSCSNHKYTGKEDTPTGLGKCSECIPLNVVMKGKDNNLYENTKDGWIKIN
;
A
#
# COMPACT_ATOMS: atom_id res chain seq x y z
N MET A 1 39.20 -7.00 -23.12
CA MET A 1 37.82 -7.02 -22.59
C MET A 1 37.21 -5.64 -22.28
N MET A 2 37.95 -4.53 -22.29
CA MET A 2 37.40 -3.20 -21.93
C MET A 2 36.51 -2.52 -22.99
N LYS A 3 36.59 -2.91 -24.27
CA LYS A 3 35.82 -2.27 -25.36
C LYS A 3 34.30 -2.52 -25.27
N ASN A 4 33.87 -3.63 -24.66
CA ASN A 4 32.45 -3.99 -24.52
C ASN A 4 31.70 -3.18 -23.46
N LEU A 5 32.39 -2.71 -22.40
CA LEU A 5 31.79 -1.87 -21.36
C LEU A 5 31.47 -0.46 -21.87
N ILE A 6 32.37 0.10 -22.68
CA ILE A 6 32.20 1.43 -23.29
C ILE A 6 31.01 1.45 -24.25
N TYR A 7 30.86 0.40 -25.07
CA TYR A 7 29.76 0.32 -26.04
C TYR A 7 28.38 0.21 -25.38
N ASN A 8 28.28 -0.51 -24.26
CA ASN A 8 27.03 -0.63 -23.49
C ASN A 8 26.64 0.68 -22.80
N ASN A 9 27.62 1.43 -22.27
CA ASN A 9 27.37 2.74 -21.66
C ASN A 9 26.90 3.77 -22.70
N ILE A 10 27.49 3.79 -23.89
CA ILE A 10 27.07 4.68 -24.98
C ILE A 10 25.63 4.35 -25.46
N ARG A 11 25.26 3.06 -25.49
CA ARG A 11 23.91 2.61 -25.86
C ARG A 11 22.85 2.98 -24.81
N MET A 12 23.19 2.92 -23.53
CA MET A 12 22.34 3.37 -22.43
C MET A 12 22.10 4.89 -22.48
N LEU A 13 23.16 5.69 -22.66
CA LEU A 13 23.07 7.15 -22.76
C LEU A 13 22.20 7.61 -23.94
N LYS A 14 22.32 6.95 -25.10
CA LYS A 14 21.46 7.24 -26.26
C LYS A 14 19.98 6.89 -26.03
N ARG A 15 19.67 5.89 -25.19
CA ARG A 15 18.27 5.56 -24.82
C ARG A 15 17.68 6.56 -23.84
N LEU A 16 18.46 7.02 -22.86
CA LEU A 16 18.03 8.03 -21.89
C LEU A 16 17.71 9.37 -22.57
N ASN A 17 18.61 9.86 -23.44
CA ASN A 17 18.36 11.10 -24.20
C ASN A 17 17.18 10.99 -25.18
N LYS A 18 16.85 9.79 -25.67
CA LYS A 18 15.69 9.58 -26.54
C LYS A 18 14.37 9.55 -25.77
N LEU A 19 14.39 9.10 -24.51
CA LEU A 19 13.25 9.18 -23.59
C LEU A 19 13.00 10.62 -23.13
N GLU A 20 14.08 11.36 -22.83
CA GLU A 20 13.99 12.76 -22.40
C GLU A 20 13.39 13.66 -23.50
N LYS A 21 13.74 13.42 -24.78
CA LYS A 21 13.18 14.15 -25.93
C LYS A 21 11.74 13.77 -26.30
N GLN A 22 11.23 12.61 -25.88
CA GLN A 22 9.84 12.20 -26.15
C GLN A 22 8.85 12.64 -25.07
N TYR A 23 9.33 13.04 -23.89
CA TYR A 23 8.48 13.39 -22.74
C TYR A 23 8.98 14.68 -22.08
N GLY A 24 8.79 15.82 -22.75
CA GLY A 24 8.90 17.16 -22.16
C GLY A 24 7.75 17.46 -21.18
N GLY A 25 7.54 16.59 -20.20
CA GLY A 25 6.49 16.67 -19.21
C GLY A 25 6.59 15.51 -18.21
N ALA A 26 6.38 15.82 -16.93
CA ALA A 26 6.48 14.85 -15.84
C ALA A 26 5.72 13.56 -16.16
N ILE A 27 6.44 12.43 -16.17
CA ILE A 27 5.89 11.11 -16.43
C ILE A 27 4.79 10.85 -15.38
N PRO A 28 3.52 10.68 -15.76
CA PRO A 28 2.47 10.43 -14.79
C PRO A 28 2.72 9.09 -14.09
N PHE A 29 2.56 9.06 -12.76
CA PHE A 29 2.80 7.90 -11.89
C PHE A 29 2.04 6.62 -12.33
N SER A 30 1.02 6.75 -13.17
CA SER A 30 0.28 5.65 -13.78
C SER A 30 1.11 4.83 -14.79
N ALA A 31 2.14 5.43 -15.42
CA ALA A 31 2.99 4.76 -16.41
C ALA A 31 4.07 3.87 -15.77
N MET A 32 4.51 4.15 -14.53
CA MET A 32 5.58 3.39 -13.87
C MET A 32 5.17 2.01 -13.34
N LYS A 33 3.88 1.71 -13.20
CA LYS A 33 3.40 0.49 -12.52
C LYS A 33 3.24 -0.76 -13.39
N ARG A 34 3.97 -0.90 -14.50
CA ARG A 34 3.84 -2.08 -15.39
C ARG A 34 5.17 -2.64 -15.90
N SER A 35 6.04 -3.08 -15.01
CA SER A 35 7.18 -3.96 -15.35
C SER A 35 6.97 -5.43 -14.93
N GLY A 36 5.76 -5.83 -14.49
CA GLY A 36 5.54 -7.16 -13.91
C GLY A 36 4.35 -7.97 -14.45
N SER A 37 3.67 -7.55 -15.53
CA SER A 37 2.52 -8.32 -16.03
C SER A 37 2.50 -8.41 -17.56
N MET A 38 3.09 -9.48 -18.09
CA MET A 38 2.65 -10.04 -19.37
C MET A 38 1.16 -10.36 -19.27
N LYS A 39 0.31 -9.55 -19.91
CA LYS A 39 -1.08 -9.91 -20.16
C LYS A 39 -1.48 -9.50 -21.57
N LYS A 40 -1.61 -10.55 -22.39
CA LYS A 40 -2.60 -10.75 -23.45
C LYS A 40 -2.64 -9.69 -24.54
N ASP A 41 -2.03 -10.04 -25.66
CA ASP A 41 -2.45 -9.62 -26.99
C ASP A 41 -3.96 -9.87 -27.14
N GLY A 42 -4.73 -8.80 -26.94
CA GLY A 42 -6.14 -8.74 -27.24
C GLY A 42 -6.29 -8.66 -28.75
N GLY A 43 -6.39 -9.81 -29.40
CA GLY A 43 -6.79 -9.93 -30.79
C GLY A 43 -8.15 -9.27 -31.02
N LYS A 44 -8.13 -8.07 -31.60
CA LYS A 44 -9.30 -7.43 -32.20
C LYS A 44 -9.52 -8.05 -33.58
N THR A 45 -10.46 -8.97 -33.68
CA THR A 45 -11.07 -9.32 -34.98
C THR A 45 -12.53 -8.92 -34.97
N LEU A 46 -12.80 -7.80 -35.65
CA LEU A 46 -14.10 -7.47 -36.21
C LEU A 46 -14.51 -8.56 -37.21
N LYS A 47 -15.74 -9.08 -37.11
CA LYS A 47 -16.54 -9.50 -38.28
C LYS A 47 -18.04 -9.53 -37.95
N LYS A 48 -18.75 -8.57 -38.56
CA LYS A 48 -20.21 -8.55 -38.73
C LYS A 48 -20.66 -9.75 -39.57
N SER A 49 -21.78 -10.38 -39.20
CA SER A 49 -22.79 -10.80 -40.18
C SER A 49 -24.15 -11.03 -39.49
N LYS A 50 -25.15 -10.27 -39.92
CA LYS A 50 -26.59 -10.52 -39.65
C LYS A 50 -27.10 -11.65 -40.55
N LYS A 51 -28.10 -12.39 -40.04
CA LYS A 51 -29.23 -13.08 -40.72
C LYS A 51 -29.30 -14.58 -40.40
N ARG A 52 -30.30 -15.00 -39.63
CA ARG A 52 -31.59 -15.56 -40.11
C ARG A 52 -32.30 -16.25 -38.94
N SER A 53 -33.59 -15.99 -38.84
CA SER A 53 -34.55 -16.65 -37.95
C SER A 53 -34.60 -18.16 -38.17
N THR A 54 -34.69 -18.97 -37.11
CA THR A 54 -35.56 -20.16 -37.10
C THR A 54 -35.76 -20.71 -35.68
N LYS A 55 -37.03 -20.92 -35.35
CA LYS A 55 -37.61 -21.80 -34.32
C LYS A 55 -37.19 -21.58 -32.86
N LYS A 56 -38.12 -20.98 -32.09
CA LYS A 56 -38.21 -21.13 -30.63
C LYS A 56 -38.36 -22.61 -30.29
N THR A 57 -37.26 -23.31 -30.04
CA THR A 57 -37.30 -24.61 -29.39
C THR A 57 -37.71 -24.39 -27.94
N LYS A 58 -38.82 -25.01 -27.52
CA LYS A 58 -39.24 -25.02 -26.13
C LYS A 58 -38.11 -25.66 -25.32
N HIS A 59 -37.30 -24.86 -24.66
CA HIS A 59 -36.27 -25.35 -23.76
C HIS A 59 -36.98 -26.10 -22.62
N LYS A 60 -36.97 -27.44 -22.67
CA LYS A 60 -37.24 -28.26 -21.48
C LYS A 60 -36.30 -27.75 -20.40
N LYS A 61 -36.86 -27.20 -19.31
CA LYS A 61 -36.08 -26.86 -18.12
C LYS A 61 -35.36 -28.13 -17.70
N ARG A 62 -34.06 -28.23 -17.98
CA ARG A 62 -33.23 -29.32 -17.46
C ARG A 62 -33.34 -29.22 -15.95
N SER A 63 -33.90 -30.25 -15.32
CA SER A 63 -33.87 -30.37 -13.87
C SER A 63 -32.41 -30.18 -13.45
N ILE A 64 -32.17 -29.18 -12.61
CA ILE A 64 -30.85 -28.93 -12.06
C ILE A 64 -30.48 -30.22 -11.32
N SER A 65 -29.46 -30.92 -11.78
CA SER A 65 -29.07 -32.20 -11.18
C SER A 65 -28.91 -32.04 -9.66
N PRO A 66 -29.36 -33.01 -8.84
CA PRO A 66 -29.34 -32.88 -7.38
C PRO A 66 -27.94 -32.55 -6.81
N GLY A 67 -26.86 -32.94 -7.52
CA GLY A 67 -25.49 -32.57 -7.16
C GLY A 67 -25.17 -31.06 -7.23
N ARG A 68 -25.94 -30.26 -7.98
CA ARG A 68 -25.75 -28.80 -8.07
C ARG A 68 -26.40 -28.05 -6.90
N VAL A 69 -27.38 -28.65 -6.24
CA VAL A 69 -28.09 -28.06 -5.08
C VAL A 69 -27.20 -28.10 -3.84
N HIS A 70 -26.50 -29.23 -3.61
CA HIS A 70 -25.61 -29.38 -2.45
C HIS A 70 -24.36 -28.48 -2.50
N ARG A 71 -23.93 -28.03 -3.68
CA ARG A 71 -22.70 -27.21 -3.82
C ARG A 71 -22.84 -25.77 -3.29
N LYS A 72 -24.07 -25.30 -3.00
CA LYS A 72 -24.30 -23.94 -2.47
C LYS A 72 -24.24 -23.82 -0.95
N ILE A 73 -24.27 -24.94 -0.21
CA ILE A 73 -24.48 -24.91 1.25
C ILE A 73 -23.17 -24.77 2.04
N THR A 74 -22.00 -25.11 1.48
CA THR A 74 -20.76 -25.23 2.26
C THR A 74 -19.82 -24.03 2.24
N LYS A 75 -20.18 -22.91 1.61
CA LYS A 75 -19.37 -21.68 1.68
C LYS A 75 -19.83 -20.76 2.83
N LYS A 76 -19.88 -21.28 4.06
CA LYS A 76 -19.78 -20.40 5.22
C LYS A 76 -18.36 -19.83 5.20
N THR A 77 -18.20 -18.63 4.64
CA THR A 77 -16.93 -17.89 4.72
C THR A 77 -16.60 -17.75 6.19
N ARG A 78 -15.58 -18.49 6.68
CA ARG A 78 -15.02 -18.30 8.01
C ARG A 78 -14.72 -16.81 8.14
N ARG A 79 -15.53 -16.06 8.89
CA ARG A 79 -15.19 -14.69 9.29
C ARG A 79 -13.90 -14.83 10.08
N SER A 80 -12.78 -14.45 9.48
CA SER A 80 -11.50 -14.43 10.17
C SER A 80 -11.69 -13.53 11.39
N LYS A 81 -11.53 -14.08 12.59
CA LYS A 81 -11.52 -13.28 13.82
C LYS A 81 -10.47 -12.18 13.62
N LYS A 82 -10.92 -10.94 13.56
CA LYS A 82 -10.05 -9.78 13.38
C LYS A 82 -9.12 -9.78 14.59
N LYS A 83 -7.85 -10.13 14.40
CA LYS A 83 -6.87 -10.12 15.50
C LYS A 83 -6.75 -8.68 15.96
N THR A 84 -7.19 -8.40 17.18
CA THR A 84 -6.94 -7.12 17.82
C THR A 84 -5.44 -7.01 17.99
N GLN A 85 -4.78 -6.17 17.19
CA GLN A 85 -3.35 -5.95 17.34
C GLN A 85 -3.13 -5.33 18.72
N GLN A 86 -2.41 -6.04 19.58
CA GLN A 86 -1.98 -5.48 20.85
C GLN A 86 -1.06 -4.29 20.53
N LYS A 87 -1.38 -3.13 21.11
CA LYS A 87 -0.54 -1.94 20.96
C LYS A 87 0.81 -2.25 21.60
N LYS A 88 1.89 -2.13 20.82
CA LYS A 88 3.25 -2.30 21.33
C LYS A 88 3.56 -1.16 22.31
N SER A 89 4.25 -1.46 23.40
CA SER A 89 4.80 -0.45 24.30
C SER A 89 5.76 0.45 23.51
N LYS A 90 5.79 1.73 23.86
CA LYS A 90 6.73 2.69 23.28
C LYS A 90 7.96 2.76 24.17
N GLN A 91 9.13 2.57 23.61
CA GLN A 91 10.39 2.63 24.32
C GLN A 91 11.07 3.98 24.05
N CYS A 92 11.70 4.58 25.07
CA CYS A 92 12.52 5.77 24.86
C CYS A 92 13.77 5.42 24.04
N SER A 93 14.37 6.42 23.39
CA SER A 93 15.64 6.28 22.67
C SER A 93 16.77 5.79 23.58
N CYS A 94 16.80 6.19 24.86
CA CYS A 94 17.76 5.68 25.84
C CYS A 94 17.52 4.24 26.28
N SER A 95 16.45 3.58 25.81
CA SER A 95 16.06 2.22 26.18
C SER A 95 15.73 1.97 27.67
N ASN A 96 16.03 2.91 28.57
CA ASN A 96 15.80 2.80 30.01
C ASN A 96 14.32 2.89 30.39
N HIS A 97 13.56 3.78 29.74
CA HIS A 97 12.15 3.98 30.04
C HIS A 97 11.25 3.27 29.02
N LYS A 98 10.26 2.53 29.55
CA LYS A 98 9.19 1.90 28.78
C LYS A 98 7.88 2.58 29.13
N TYR A 99 7.23 3.13 28.11
CA TYR A 99 5.97 3.84 28.23
C TYR A 99 4.82 3.03 27.65
N THR A 100 3.66 3.14 28.30
CA THR A 100 2.44 2.46 27.86
C THR A 100 1.82 3.13 26.63
N GLY A 101 2.22 4.38 26.35
CA GLY A 101 1.63 5.22 25.31
C GLY A 101 0.21 5.71 25.65
N LYS A 102 -0.24 5.52 26.89
CA LYS A 102 -1.49 6.07 27.41
C LYS A 102 -1.33 7.52 27.86
N GLU A 103 -0.15 7.89 28.34
CA GLU A 103 0.21 9.24 28.74
C GLU A 103 -0.05 10.27 27.62
N ASP A 104 -0.49 11.46 28.01
CA ASP A 104 -0.82 12.55 27.08
C ASP A 104 0.38 13.45 26.78
N THR A 105 1.38 13.45 27.65
CA THR A 105 2.64 14.17 27.52
C THR A 105 3.54 13.57 26.41
N PRO A 106 4.67 14.21 26.07
CA PRO A 106 5.65 13.66 25.13
C PRO A 106 6.19 12.26 25.51
N THR A 107 6.09 11.84 26.78
CA THR A 107 6.45 10.48 27.22
C THR A 107 5.53 9.43 26.60
N GLY A 108 4.25 9.76 26.39
CA GLY A 108 3.29 8.94 25.64
C GLY A 108 3.65 8.74 24.16
N LEU A 109 4.62 9.50 23.64
CA LEU A 109 5.22 9.33 22.32
C LEU A 109 6.55 8.56 22.34
N GLY A 110 7.03 8.17 23.52
CA GLY A 110 8.33 7.53 23.70
C GLY A 110 9.48 8.52 23.84
N LYS A 111 9.22 9.76 24.27
CA LYS A 111 10.24 10.78 24.52
C LYS A 111 10.36 11.06 26.02
N CYS A 112 11.50 10.70 26.60
CA CYS A 112 11.80 10.93 28.01
C CYS A 112 12.47 12.31 28.19
N SER A 113 12.25 12.94 29.33
CA SER A 113 12.84 14.25 29.69
C SER A 113 14.36 14.20 29.72
N GLU A 114 14.95 13.07 30.09
CA GLU A 114 16.40 12.85 30.13
C GLU A 114 17.05 12.80 28.74
N CYS A 115 16.34 12.32 27.72
CA CYS A 115 16.87 12.22 26.36
C CYS A 115 16.86 13.54 25.60
N ILE A 116 16.05 14.50 26.05
CA ILE A 116 15.83 15.74 25.34
C ILE A 116 16.50 16.87 26.11
N PRO A 117 17.13 17.84 25.44
CA PRO A 117 17.70 18.99 26.11
C PRO A 117 16.65 19.78 26.92
N LEU A 118 17.12 20.52 27.93
CA LEU A 118 16.29 21.44 28.71
C LEU A 118 15.78 22.60 27.82
N ASN A 119 14.64 23.19 28.20
CA ASN A 119 13.96 24.30 27.52
C ASN A 119 13.53 24.01 26.07
N VAL A 120 13.42 22.73 25.71
CA VAL A 120 12.87 22.30 24.43
C VAL A 120 11.37 22.11 24.56
N VAL A 121 10.63 22.71 23.63
CA VAL A 121 9.18 22.57 23.55
C VAL A 121 8.82 21.42 22.62
N MET A 122 7.95 20.53 23.08
CA MET A 122 7.42 19.42 22.31
C MET A 122 5.91 19.34 22.37
N LYS A 123 5.33 18.82 21.28
CA LYS A 123 3.89 18.54 21.22
C LYS A 123 3.58 17.19 21.88
N GLY A 124 2.67 17.19 22.84
CA GLY A 124 2.10 16.01 23.46
C GLY A 124 1.17 15.26 22.51
N LYS A 125 0.71 14.09 22.95
CA LYS A 125 -0.29 13.28 22.25
C LYS A 125 -1.68 13.92 22.25
N ASP A 126 -1.96 14.72 23.26
CA ASP A 126 -3.15 15.57 23.42
C ASP A 126 -3.11 16.85 22.55
N ASN A 127 -2.04 17.03 21.78
CA ASN A 127 -1.75 18.22 20.99
C ASN A 127 -1.39 19.49 21.76
N ASN A 128 -1.19 19.42 23.08
CA ASN A 128 -0.69 20.55 23.86
C ASN A 128 0.83 20.68 23.75
N LEU A 129 1.36 21.87 24.04
CA LEU A 129 2.79 22.12 24.07
C LEU A 129 3.33 21.84 25.48
N TYR A 130 4.51 21.24 25.55
CA TYR A 130 5.18 20.91 26.80
C TYR A 130 6.63 21.37 26.74
N GLU A 131 7.09 22.08 27.77
CA GLU A 131 8.49 22.43 27.98
C GLU A 131 9.20 21.35 28.78
N ASN A 132 10.44 21.03 28.39
CA ASN A 132 11.29 20.18 29.20
C ASN A 132 12.04 21.01 30.26
N THR A 133 11.65 20.89 31.52
CA THR A 133 12.38 21.46 32.67
C THR A 133 13.17 20.39 33.41
N LYS A 134 13.93 20.79 34.43
CA LYS A 134 14.68 19.85 35.27
C LYS A 134 13.76 18.85 36.00
N ASP A 135 12.52 19.26 36.26
CA ASP A 135 11.50 18.45 36.94
C ASP A 135 10.66 17.61 35.96
N GLY A 136 10.90 17.76 34.65
CA GLY A 136 10.24 17.01 33.58
C GLY A 136 9.39 17.88 32.65
N TRP A 137 8.34 17.28 32.08
CA TRP A 137 7.50 17.94 31.09
C TRP A 137 6.43 18.82 31.74
N ILE A 138 6.49 20.13 31.54
CA ILE A 138 5.51 21.10 32.02
C ILE A 138 4.67 21.59 30.85
N LYS A 139 3.35 21.59 30.98
CA LYS A 139 2.45 22.07 29.92
C LYS A 139 2.61 23.59 29.76
N ILE A 140 2.92 24.03 28.54
CA ILE A 140 2.85 25.43 28.12
C ILE A 140 1.49 25.63 27.46
N ASN A 141 0.70 26.49 28.09
CA ASN A 141 -0.67 26.92 27.75
C ASN A 141 -1.22 26.45 26.40
#